data_AF-A0A356SHD9-F1
#
_entry.id   AF-A0A356SHD9-F1
#
_cell.length_a   1.000
_cell.length_b   1.000
_cell.length_c   1.000
_cell.angle_alpha   90.00
_cell.angle_beta   90.00
_cell.angle_gamma   90.00
#
_symmetry.space_group_name_H-M   'P 1'
#
loop_
_entity.id
_entity.type
_entity.pdbx_description
1 polymer ?
#
loop_
_entity_poly.entity_id
_entity_poly.type
_entity_poly.pdbx_seq_one_letter_code
_entity_poly.pdbx_strand_id
1 'polypeptide(L)'
;MKNNLVLDTAALRQNVRLLGDALGEVIRSTVGDSLFHSIESIRQASKSATDAEQTAALFDELKQLDADQLLLISRGFAQFLNLANIADQHFTTSKSVSTRFGAYEKIAAAVTELSATATKSELAQAMANLHIDLVLTAHPTEITRRTLIHKHGEIHDCLTTLDSGLADEHKVRRRLVDLIAQIWHTEEFLEQRPTPVDEARWSFAVIENALWDAVPEFMRDLDAIAERFELEMPAREKPAVRISSWIGGDRDGNPNVTAKVTRRVMIISRWQAADLIAKDLDAIYEELSVTRATPELRALTNEAREPYRAILRPIRDTVKRQ
;
A
#
# COMPACT_ATOMS: atom_id res chain seq x y z
N MET A 1 15.95 28.68 -12.94
CA MET A 1 15.42 28.12 -14.21
C MET A 1 14.78 26.78 -13.92
N LYS A 2 13.44 26.70 -13.91
CA LYS A 2 12.71 25.45 -13.67
C LYS A 2 12.75 24.62 -14.96
N ASN A 3 13.68 23.68 -15.06
CA ASN A 3 13.56 22.59 -16.01
C ASN A 3 12.37 21.72 -15.57
N ASN A 4 11.17 22.01 -16.09
CA ASN A 4 10.09 21.05 -16.13
C ASN A 4 10.51 19.96 -17.14
N LEU A 5 11.44 19.09 -16.73
CA LEU A 5 11.74 17.88 -17.46
C LEU A 5 10.42 17.12 -17.58
N VAL A 6 9.97 16.94 -18.82
CA VAL A 6 8.80 16.13 -19.15
C VAL A 6 9.02 14.76 -18.50
N LEU A 7 8.06 14.33 -17.69
CA LEU A 7 8.12 13.04 -17.02
C LEU A 7 8.16 11.94 -18.08
N ASP A 8 9.24 11.17 -18.11
CA ASP A 8 9.32 10.02 -19.01
C ASP A 8 8.39 8.92 -18.49
N THR A 9 7.32 8.66 -19.24
CA THR A 9 6.29 7.66 -18.92
C THR A 9 6.46 6.37 -19.74
N ALA A 10 7.61 6.15 -20.38
CA ALA A 10 7.86 4.94 -21.16
C ALA A 10 7.70 3.67 -20.30
N ALA A 11 8.31 3.63 -19.11
CA ALA A 11 8.22 2.51 -18.18
C ALA A 11 6.77 2.24 -17.71
N LEU A 12 6.02 3.31 -17.38
CA LEU A 12 4.61 3.20 -17.04
C LEU A 12 3.80 2.56 -18.18
N ARG A 13 3.97 3.06 -19.41
CA ARG A 13 3.27 2.53 -20.59
C ARG A 13 3.63 1.07 -20.87
N GLN A 14 4.88 0.68 -20.62
CA GLN A 14 5.34 -0.70 -20.74
C GLN A 14 4.66 -1.61 -19.72
N ASN A 15 4.58 -1.20 -18.44
CA ASN A 15 3.94 -1.98 -17.38
C ASN A 15 2.43 -2.11 -17.60
N VAL A 16 1.75 -1.03 -18.00
CA VAL A 16 0.31 -1.07 -18.37
C VAL A 16 0.07 -2.05 -19.52
N ARG A 17 0.96 -2.05 -20.53
CA ARG A 17 0.86 -2.99 -21.65
C ARG A 17 1.10 -4.44 -21.21
N LEU A 18 2.12 -4.69 -20.39
CA LEU A 18 2.44 -6.02 -19.87
C LEU A 18 1.25 -6.61 -19.09
N LEU A 19 0.68 -5.85 -18.17
CA LEU A 19 -0.48 -6.29 -17.37
C LEU A 19 -1.73 -6.44 -18.23
N GLY A 20 -1.95 -5.53 -19.19
CA GLY A 20 -3.05 -5.63 -20.16
C GLY A 20 -2.95 -6.87 -21.05
N ASP A 21 -1.75 -7.20 -21.53
CA ASP A 21 -1.49 -8.40 -22.34
C ASP A 21 -1.74 -9.68 -21.52
N ALA A 22 -1.33 -9.69 -20.25
CA ALA A 22 -1.58 -10.80 -19.33
C ALA A 22 -3.09 -10.97 -19.01
N LEU A 23 -3.82 -9.86 -18.79
CA LEU A 23 -5.28 -9.90 -18.64
C LEU A 23 -5.96 -10.40 -19.91
N GLY A 24 -5.51 -9.96 -21.09
CA GLY A 24 -6.03 -10.43 -22.37
C GLY A 24 -5.85 -11.93 -22.57
N GLU A 25 -4.69 -12.48 -22.15
CA GLU A 25 -4.42 -13.92 -22.15
C GLU A 25 -5.41 -14.69 -21.25
N VAL A 26 -5.65 -14.19 -20.04
CA VAL A 26 -6.61 -14.76 -19.09
C VAL A 26 -8.04 -14.72 -19.64
N ILE A 27 -8.50 -13.56 -20.12
CA ILE A 27 -9.84 -13.39 -20.69
C ILE A 27 -10.02 -14.34 -21.87
N ARG A 28 -9.08 -14.37 -22.83
CA ARG A 28 -9.15 -15.25 -23.99
C ARG A 28 -9.27 -16.72 -23.61
N SER A 29 -8.51 -17.16 -22.60
CA SER A 29 -8.56 -18.54 -22.11
C SER A 29 -9.87 -18.90 -21.42
N THR A 30 -10.57 -17.91 -20.85
CA THR A 30 -11.79 -18.12 -20.05
C THR A 30 -13.05 -18.04 -20.88
N VAL A 31 -13.19 -17.01 -21.71
CA VAL A 31 -14.44 -16.70 -22.44
C VAL A 31 -14.35 -16.99 -23.95
N GLY A 32 -13.17 -17.42 -24.42
CA GLY A 32 -12.91 -17.71 -25.83
C GLY A 32 -12.62 -16.47 -26.69
N ASP A 33 -12.15 -16.71 -27.92
CA ASP A 33 -11.68 -15.66 -28.82
C ASP A 33 -12.80 -14.69 -29.23
N SER A 34 -14.02 -15.17 -29.50
CA SER A 34 -15.10 -14.30 -30.00
C SER A 34 -15.42 -13.17 -29.04
N LEU A 35 -15.60 -13.46 -27.74
CA LEU A 35 -15.96 -12.45 -26.75
C LEU A 35 -14.77 -11.55 -26.40
N PHE A 36 -13.54 -12.08 -26.41
CA PHE A 36 -12.33 -11.28 -26.29
C PHE A 36 -12.25 -10.20 -27.38
N HIS A 37 -12.52 -10.54 -28.64
CA HIS A 37 -12.53 -9.57 -29.73
C HIS A 37 -13.62 -8.51 -29.55
N SER A 38 -14.81 -8.87 -29.03
CA SER A 38 -15.85 -7.90 -28.69
C SER A 38 -15.41 -6.92 -27.60
N ILE A 39 -14.81 -7.41 -26.51
CA ILE A 39 -14.26 -6.57 -25.43
C ILE A 39 -13.20 -5.60 -25.98
N GLU A 40 -12.27 -6.10 -26.79
CA GLU A 40 -11.20 -5.28 -27.37
C GLU A 40 -11.73 -4.27 -28.39
N SER A 41 -12.74 -4.64 -29.19
CA SER A 41 -13.46 -3.73 -30.10
C SER A 41 -14.06 -2.56 -29.33
N ILE A 42 -14.84 -2.85 -28.28
CA ILE A 42 -15.48 -1.84 -27.42
C ILE A 42 -14.43 -0.97 -26.74
N ARG A 43 -13.29 -1.54 -26.29
CA ARG A 43 -12.20 -0.78 -25.67
C ARG A 43 -11.53 0.18 -26.65
N GLN A 44 -11.26 -0.27 -27.88
CA GLN A 44 -10.66 0.57 -28.91
C GLN A 44 -11.64 1.66 -29.37
N ALA A 45 -12.91 1.30 -29.58
CA ALA A 45 -13.97 2.25 -29.91
C ALA A 45 -14.12 3.32 -28.81
N SER A 46 -14.12 2.91 -27.53
CA SER A 46 -14.15 3.84 -26.39
C SER A 46 -12.92 4.76 -26.34
N LYS A 47 -11.73 4.25 -26.67
CA LYS A 47 -10.49 5.04 -26.71
C LYS A 47 -10.45 6.02 -27.89
N SER A 48 -11.02 5.64 -29.03
CA SER A 48 -11.05 6.43 -30.26
C SER A 48 -12.23 7.40 -30.33
N ALA A 49 -13.28 7.19 -29.52
CA ALA A 49 -14.45 8.05 -29.47
C ALA A 49 -14.07 9.47 -29.02
N THR A 50 -13.95 10.37 -29.98
CA THR A 50 -13.67 11.80 -29.74
C THR A 50 -14.88 12.69 -30.02
N ASP A 51 -15.94 12.13 -30.61
CA ASP A 51 -17.17 12.84 -30.98
C ASP A 51 -18.44 12.08 -30.56
N ALA A 52 -19.57 12.79 -30.66
CA ALA A 52 -20.88 12.29 -30.23
C ALA A 52 -21.40 11.14 -31.11
N GLU A 53 -20.99 11.06 -32.38
CA GLU A 53 -21.43 10.05 -33.33
C GLU A 53 -20.78 8.70 -33.05
N GLN A 54 -19.47 8.69 -32.79
CA GLN A 54 -18.72 7.52 -32.36
C GLN A 54 -19.21 6.99 -31.02
N THR A 55 -19.57 7.90 -30.10
CA THR A 55 -20.16 7.54 -28.80
C THR A 55 -21.54 6.88 -28.97
N ALA A 56 -22.36 7.38 -29.89
CA ALA A 56 -23.67 6.80 -30.18
C ALA A 56 -23.55 5.40 -30.81
N ALA A 57 -22.61 5.21 -31.74
CA ALA A 57 -22.35 3.91 -32.35
C ALA A 57 -21.91 2.87 -31.31
N LEU A 58 -21.03 3.24 -30.38
CA LEU A 58 -20.62 2.39 -29.26
C LEU A 58 -21.82 2.01 -28.37
N PHE A 59 -22.72 2.96 -28.12
CA PHE A 59 -23.91 2.70 -27.32
C PHE A 59 -24.87 1.72 -28.00
N ASP A 60 -25.00 1.79 -29.33
CA ASP A 60 -25.83 0.85 -30.08
C ASP A 60 -25.20 -0.56 -30.15
N GLU A 61 -23.88 -0.67 -30.20
CA GLU A 61 -23.16 -1.95 -30.07
C GLU A 61 -23.40 -2.58 -28.68
N LEU A 62 -23.33 -1.77 -27.61
CA LEU A 62 -23.58 -2.23 -26.25
C LEU A 62 -25.01 -2.74 -26.02
N LYS A 63 -26.01 -2.18 -26.72
CA LYS A 63 -27.41 -2.64 -26.62
C LYS A 63 -27.64 -4.05 -27.17
N GLN A 64 -26.77 -4.53 -28.06
CA GLN A 64 -26.92 -5.85 -28.68
C GLN A 64 -26.39 -6.97 -27.77
N LEU A 65 -25.73 -6.63 -26.67
CA LEU A 65 -25.13 -7.59 -25.75
C LEU A 65 -26.16 -8.09 -24.74
N ASP A 66 -26.05 -9.37 -24.39
CA ASP A 66 -26.82 -9.93 -23.28
C ASP A 66 -26.25 -9.52 -21.91
N ALA A 67 -26.98 -9.84 -20.84
CA ALA A 67 -26.60 -9.47 -19.48
C ALA A 67 -25.26 -10.09 -19.04
N ASP A 68 -24.96 -11.32 -19.46
CA ASP A 68 -23.73 -12.03 -19.10
C ASP A 68 -22.52 -11.42 -19.80
N GLN A 69 -22.68 -11.06 -21.08
CA GLN A 69 -21.68 -10.34 -21.87
C GLN A 69 -21.39 -8.95 -21.26
N LEU A 70 -22.42 -8.19 -20.89
CA LEU A 70 -22.27 -6.89 -20.23
C LEU A 70 -21.53 -7.01 -18.89
N LEU A 71 -21.83 -8.05 -18.11
CA LEU A 71 -21.12 -8.33 -16.86
C LEU A 71 -19.64 -8.65 -17.12
N LEU A 72 -19.32 -9.48 -18.12
CA LEU A 72 -17.95 -9.83 -18.46
C LEU A 72 -17.15 -8.63 -18.99
N ILE A 73 -17.79 -7.79 -19.82
CA ILE A 73 -17.18 -6.56 -20.35
C ILE A 73 -16.91 -5.57 -19.22
N SER A 74 -17.89 -5.30 -18.36
CA SER A 74 -17.72 -4.37 -17.22
C SER A 74 -16.62 -4.85 -16.27
N ARG A 75 -16.56 -6.15 -15.97
CA ARG A 75 -15.45 -6.75 -15.20
C ARG A 75 -14.11 -6.60 -15.92
N GLY A 76 -14.06 -6.82 -17.23
CA GLY A 76 -12.87 -6.60 -18.06
C GLY A 76 -12.31 -5.19 -17.93
N PHE A 77 -13.16 -4.17 -18.07
CA PHE A 77 -12.77 -2.78 -17.91
C PHE A 77 -12.37 -2.42 -16.47
N ALA A 78 -13.09 -2.91 -15.47
CA ALA A 78 -12.73 -2.71 -14.07
C ALA A 78 -11.34 -3.28 -13.76
N GLN A 79 -11.05 -4.50 -14.23
CA GLN A 79 -9.73 -5.12 -14.05
C GLN A 79 -8.63 -4.39 -14.80
N PHE A 80 -8.89 -3.95 -16.03
CA PHE A 80 -7.92 -3.15 -16.77
C PHE A 80 -7.58 -1.85 -16.02
N LEU A 81 -8.58 -1.17 -15.46
CA LEU A 81 -8.37 0.03 -14.66
C LEU A 81 -7.58 -0.27 -13.38
N ASN A 82 -7.92 -1.35 -12.66
CA ASN A 82 -7.18 -1.77 -11.46
C ASN A 82 -5.70 -2.06 -11.78
N LEU A 83 -5.42 -2.80 -12.86
CA LEU A 83 -4.06 -3.08 -13.30
C LEU A 83 -3.31 -1.83 -13.75
N ALA A 84 -3.99 -0.89 -14.41
CA ALA A 84 -3.40 0.40 -14.78
C ALA A 84 -3.04 1.22 -13.53
N ASN A 85 -3.91 1.22 -12.51
CA ASN A 85 -3.64 1.87 -11.22
C ASN A 85 -2.45 1.24 -10.51
N ILE A 86 -2.31 -0.09 -10.51
CA ILE A 86 -1.15 -0.78 -9.93
C ILE A 86 0.14 -0.41 -10.67
N ALA A 87 0.11 -0.35 -12.01
CA ALA A 87 1.26 0.07 -12.79
C ALA A 87 1.64 1.54 -12.52
N ASP A 88 0.66 2.43 -12.34
CA ASP A 88 0.88 3.83 -11.99
C ASP A 88 1.45 3.99 -10.58
N GLN A 89 0.90 3.27 -9.60
CA GLN A 89 1.44 3.20 -8.24
C GLN A 89 2.88 2.71 -8.24
N HIS A 90 3.18 1.61 -8.93
CA HIS A 90 4.55 1.11 -9.07
C HIS A 90 5.49 2.14 -9.73
N PHE A 91 5.01 2.82 -10.76
CA PHE A 91 5.79 3.87 -11.41
C PHE A 91 6.10 5.02 -10.47
N THR A 92 5.11 5.52 -9.72
CA THR A 92 5.26 6.66 -8.79
C THR A 92 6.14 6.35 -7.58
N THR A 93 6.26 5.09 -7.18
CA THR A 93 7.21 4.64 -6.14
C THR A 93 8.59 4.25 -6.67
N SER A 94 8.78 4.22 -7.99
CA SER A 94 10.06 3.81 -8.59
C SER A 94 11.17 4.84 -8.35
N LYS A 95 12.42 4.35 -8.28
CA LYS A 95 13.61 5.20 -8.07
C LYS A 95 13.75 6.29 -9.13
N SER A 96 13.34 6.01 -10.38
CA SER A 96 13.48 6.94 -11.51
C SER A 96 12.72 8.25 -11.33
N VAL A 97 11.64 8.23 -10.53
CA VAL A 97 10.79 9.40 -10.24
C VAL A 97 10.82 9.83 -8.77
N SER A 98 11.71 9.24 -7.98
CA SER A 98 11.86 9.52 -6.54
C SER A 98 12.13 11.00 -6.24
N THR A 99 12.88 11.70 -7.09
CA THR A 99 13.08 13.17 -6.98
C THR A 99 11.78 13.97 -7.08
N ARG A 100 10.78 13.41 -7.76
CA ARG A 100 9.48 14.05 -7.98
C ARG A 100 8.43 13.68 -6.94
N PHE A 101 8.44 12.44 -6.43
CA PHE A 101 7.38 11.92 -5.55
C PHE A 101 7.87 11.42 -4.18
N GLY A 102 9.17 11.14 -4.03
CA GLY A 102 9.75 10.58 -2.81
C GLY A 102 9.79 11.57 -1.65
N ALA A 103 9.39 11.10 -0.46
CA ALA A 103 9.33 11.91 0.75
C ALA A 103 10.70 12.51 1.11
N TYR A 104 11.76 11.69 1.10
CA TYR A 104 13.12 12.13 1.38
C TYR A 104 13.54 13.36 0.55
N GLU A 105 13.40 13.29 -0.78
CA GLU A 105 13.84 14.37 -1.67
C GLU A 105 13.00 15.65 -1.49
N LYS A 106 11.71 15.51 -1.21
CA LYS A 106 10.84 16.66 -0.93
C LYS A 106 11.21 17.36 0.37
N ILE A 107 11.46 16.59 1.42
CA ILE A 107 11.82 17.15 2.72
C ILE A 107 13.21 17.76 2.65
N ALA A 108 14.18 17.08 2.02
CA ALA A 108 15.52 17.63 1.82
C ALA A 108 15.51 18.94 1.01
N ALA A 109 14.67 19.03 -0.03
CA ALA A 109 14.48 20.26 -0.78
C ALA A 109 13.87 21.37 0.09
N ALA A 110 12.86 21.06 0.92
CA ALA A 110 12.28 22.02 1.85
C ALA A 110 13.28 22.52 2.90
N VAL A 111 14.10 21.62 3.48
CA VAL A 111 15.17 22.01 4.42
C VAL A 111 16.21 22.89 3.72
N THR A 112 16.57 22.57 2.47
CA THR A 112 17.49 23.39 1.67
C THR A 112 16.94 24.80 1.45
N GLU A 113 15.66 24.91 1.09
CA GLU A 113 15.00 26.20 0.87
C GLU A 113 14.93 27.03 2.16
N LEU A 114 14.53 26.40 3.27
CA LEU A 114 14.41 27.06 4.56
C LEU A 114 15.76 27.41 5.19
N SER A 115 16.85 26.72 4.83
CA SER A 115 18.20 27.05 5.28
C SER A 115 18.68 28.42 4.81
N ALA A 116 18.01 29.03 3.82
CA ALA A 116 18.30 30.40 3.39
C ALA A 116 17.83 31.47 4.40
N THR A 117 16.87 31.13 5.28
CA THR A 117 16.23 32.09 6.20
C THR A 117 16.20 31.64 7.66
N ALA A 118 16.24 30.33 7.93
CA ALA A 118 16.21 29.75 9.26
C ALA A 118 17.57 29.20 9.68
N THR A 119 17.87 29.27 10.98
CA THR A 119 19.06 28.67 11.57
C THR A 119 18.91 27.14 11.68
N LYS A 120 20.04 26.42 11.76
CA LYS A 120 20.04 24.97 11.98
C LYS A 120 19.27 24.55 13.23
N SER A 121 19.35 25.33 14.30
CA SER A 121 18.62 25.08 15.55
C SER A 121 17.11 25.18 15.37
N GLU A 122 16.63 26.22 14.66
CA GLU A 122 15.20 26.37 14.35
C GLU A 122 14.69 25.24 13.47
N LEU A 123 15.47 24.81 12.48
CA LEU A 123 15.12 23.67 11.61
C LEU A 123 15.05 22.36 12.40
N ALA A 124 16.06 22.09 13.25
CA ALA A 124 16.09 20.91 14.10
C ALA A 124 14.89 20.87 15.06
N GLN A 125 14.59 22.00 15.69
CA GLN A 125 13.43 22.11 16.60
C GLN A 125 12.11 21.92 15.85
N ALA A 126 11.97 22.48 14.65
CA ALA A 126 10.78 22.31 13.81
C ALA A 126 10.59 20.84 13.40
N MET A 127 11.65 20.17 12.96
CA MET A 127 11.60 18.75 12.61
C MET A 127 11.30 17.86 13.81
N ALA A 128 11.82 18.20 15.00
CA ALA A 128 11.56 17.44 16.23
C ALA A 128 10.11 17.61 16.73
N ASN A 129 9.53 18.80 16.51
CA ASN A 129 8.15 19.13 16.88
C ASN A 129 7.11 18.72 15.82
N LEU A 130 7.55 18.17 14.68
CA LEU A 130 6.66 17.70 13.62
C LEU A 130 5.63 16.72 14.20
N HIS A 131 4.36 16.96 13.90
CA HIS A 131 3.27 16.07 14.30
C HIS A 131 2.22 15.98 13.20
N ILE A 132 2.02 14.76 12.70
CA ILE A 132 1.09 14.40 11.63
C ILE A 132 0.14 13.35 12.20
N ASP A 133 -1.16 13.61 12.19
CA ASP A 133 -2.19 12.64 12.57
C ASP A 133 -3.04 12.28 11.35
N LEU A 134 -2.87 11.05 10.85
CA LEU A 134 -3.60 10.52 9.71
C LEU A 134 -4.81 9.73 10.20
N VAL A 135 -6.01 10.23 9.91
CA VAL A 135 -7.26 9.61 10.35
C VAL A 135 -7.85 8.75 9.22
N LEU A 136 -7.81 7.44 9.39
CA LEU A 136 -8.39 6.47 8.46
C LEU A 136 -9.93 6.49 8.55
N THR A 137 -10.57 6.68 7.40
CA THR A 137 -12.03 6.64 7.24
C THR A 137 -12.45 5.43 6.40
N ALA A 138 -13.72 5.03 6.51
CA ALA A 138 -14.25 3.95 5.67
C ALA A 138 -14.37 4.44 4.21
N HIS A 139 -14.02 3.59 3.25
CA HIS A 139 -14.20 3.92 1.84
C HIS A 139 -15.65 3.60 1.42
N PRO A 140 -16.43 4.57 0.92
CA PRO A 140 -17.87 4.39 0.67
C PRO A 140 -18.20 3.43 -0.48
N THR A 141 -17.25 3.18 -1.38
CA THR A 141 -17.47 2.44 -2.64
C THR A 141 -16.43 1.37 -2.95
N GLU A 142 -15.36 1.26 -2.17
CA GLU A 142 -14.23 0.39 -2.51
C GLU A 142 -14.09 -0.67 -1.43
N ILE A 143 -14.56 -1.86 -1.79
CA ILE A 143 -14.57 -3.05 -0.94
C ILE A 143 -13.56 -4.04 -1.54
N THR A 144 -12.30 -3.62 -1.60
CA THR A 144 -11.22 -4.52 -2.02
C THR A 144 -10.97 -5.49 -0.87
N ARG A 145 -11.36 -6.76 -1.05
CA ARG A 145 -11.12 -7.82 -0.06
C ARG A 145 -9.63 -7.88 0.29
N ARG A 146 -9.28 -8.25 1.53
CA ARG A 146 -7.88 -8.47 1.96
C ARG A 146 -7.09 -9.34 0.98
N THR A 147 -7.74 -10.35 0.40
CA THR A 147 -7.16 -11.25 -0.60
C THR A 147 -6.72 -10.52 -1.88
N LEU A 148 -7.44 -9.48 -2.30
CA LEU A 148 -7.07 -8.68 -3.47
C LEU A 148 -5.90 -7.74 -3.16
N ILE A 149 -5.87 -7.13 -1.96
CA ILE A 149 -4.73 -6.31 -1.51
C ILE A 149 -3.42 -7.10 -1.58
N HIS A 150 -3.41 -8.33 -1.05
CA HIS A 150 -2.23 -9.19 -1.13
C HIS A 150 -1.83 -9.50 -2.59
N LYS A 151 -2.80 -9.82 -3.45
CA LYS A 151 -2.51 -10.10 -4.88
C LYS A 151 -1.98 -8.87 -5.62
N HIS A 152 -2.48 -7.68 -5.30
CA HIS A 152 -1.97 -6.42 -5.86
C HIS A 152 -0.53 -6.16 -5.39
N GLY A 153 -0.22 -6.42 -4.12
CA GLY A 153 1.15 -6.41 -3.60
C GLY A 153 2.07 -7.39 -4.36
N GLU A 154 1.65 -8.63 -4.57
CA GLU A 154 2.45 -9.59 -5.32
C GLU A 154 2.65 -9.20 -6.81
N ILE A 155 1.66 -8.54 -7.43
CA ILE A 155 1.84 -7.97 -8.78
C ILE A 155 2.89 -6.87 -8.74
N HIS A 156 2.84 -5.98 -7.74
CA HIS A 156 3.84 -4.94 -7.54
C HIS A 156 5.25 -5.54 -7.39
N ASP A 157 5.41 -6.60 -6.58
CA ASP A 157 6.68 -7.30 -6.37
C ASP A 157 7.20 -7.93 -7.68
N CYS A 158 6.30 -8.48 -8.50
CA CYS A 158 6.65 -8.98 -9.83
C CYS A 158 7.19 -7.86 -10.72
N LEU A 159 6.55 -6.68 -10.73
CA LEU A 159 7.02 -5.53 -11.50
C LEU A 159 8.39 -5.04 -10.99
N THR A 160 8.58 -4.95 -9.68
CA THR A 160 9.87 -4.57 -9.07
C THR A 160 10.97 -5.57 -9.42
N THR A 161 10.63 -6.86 -9.45
CA THR A 161 11.54 -7.93 -9.84
C THR A 161 11.94 -7.82 -11.31
N LEU A 162 11.02 -7.47 -12.21
CA LEU A 162 11.32 -7.22 -13.62
C LEU A 162 12.23 -5.99 -13.79
N ASP A 163 11.95 -4.90 -13.09
CA ASP A 163 12.75 -3.66 -13.12
C ASP A 163 14.19 -3.88 -12.66
N SER A 164 14.43 -4.89 -11.80
CA SER A 164 15.79 -5.24 -11.36
C SER A 164 16.69 -5.76 -12.49
N GLY A 165 16.10 -6.29 -13.57
CA GLY A 165 16.81 -6.89 -14.71
C GLY A 165 17.55 -8.21 -14.39
N LEU A 166 17.46 -8.71 -13.15
CA LEU A 166 18.17 -9.92 -12.70
C LEU A 166 17.30 -11.18 -12.69
N ALA A 167 16.03 -11.05 -13.06
CA ALA A 167 15.05 -12.11 -12.95
C ALA A 167 14.86 -12.91 -14.25
N ASP A 168 14.39 -14.15 -14.10
CA ASP A 168 13.85 -14.93 -15.21
C ASP A 168 12.48 -14.35 -15.61
N GLU A 169 12.48 -13.45 -16.61
CA GLU A 169 11.28 -12.75 -17.08
C GLU A 169 10.13 -13.70 -17.41
N HIS A 170 10.43 -14.89 -17.92
CA HIS A 170 9.41 -15.87 -18.28
C HIS A 170 8.72 -16.45 -17.04
N LYS A 171 9.46 -16.71 -15.95
CA LYS A 171 8.87 -17.10 -14.66
C LYS A 171 8.01 -15.99 -14.07
N VAL A 172 8.48 -14.75 -14.09
CA VAL A 172 7.73 -13.61 -13.53
C VAL A 172 6.45 -13.36 -14.34
N ARG A 173 6.53 -13.39 -15.68
CA ARG A 173 5.35 -13.25 -16.55
C ARG A 173 4.31 -14.34 -16.30
N ARG A 174 4.74 -15.60 -16.09
CA ARG A 174 3.81 -16.68 -15.71
C ARG A 174 3.14 -16.41 -14.36
N ARG A 175 3.90 -15.95 -13.35
CA ARG A 175 3.32 -15.58 -12.06
C ARG A 175 2.30 -14.44 -12.18
N LEU A 176 2.57 -13.43 -13.02
CA LEU A 176 1.63 -12.35 -13.29
C LEU A 176 0.32 -12.89 -13.90
N VAL A 177 0.40 -13.78 -14.90
CA VAL A 177 -0.78 -14.43 -15.49
C VAL A 177 -1.56 -15.22 -14.43
N ASP A 178 -0.88 -16.00 -13.58
CA ASP A 178 -1.52 -16.75 -12.49
C ASP A 178 -2.24 -15.84 -11.49
N LEU A 179 -1.62 -14.72 -11.10
CA LEU A 179 -2.20 -13.74 -10.18
C LEU A 179 -3.43 -13.06 -10.80
N ILE A 180 -3.32 -12.65 -12.06
CA ILE A 180 -4.43 -12.01 -12.79
C ILE A 180 -5.58 -13.00 -13.01
N ALA A 181 -5.30 -14.27 -13.32
CA ALA A 181 -6.31 -15.31 -13.40
C ALA A 181 -7.04 -15.51 -12.06
N GLN A 182 -6.30 -15.53 -10.95
CA GLN A 182 -6.90 -15.61 -9.61
C GLN A 182 -7.80 -14.41 -9.32
N ILE A 183 -7.38 -13.18 -9.68
CA ILE A 183 -8.22 -11.99 -9.51
C ILE A 183 -9.47 -12.10 -10.39
N TRP A 184 -9.32 -12.46 -11.66
CA TRP A 184 -10.42 -12.61 -12.62
C TRP A 184 -11.51 -13.58 -12.13
N HIS A 185 -11.09 -14.71 -11.57
CA HIS A 185 -11.99 -15.73 -11.04
C HIS A 185 -12.41 -15.51 -9.58
N THR A 186 -11.94 -14.44 -8.93
CA THR A 186 -12.42 -14.04 -7.60
C THR A 186 -13.57 -13.05 -7.76
N GLU A 187 -14.70 -13.33 -7.13
CA GLU A 187 -15.82 -12.39 -7.09
C GLU A 187 -15.47 -11.16 -6.24
N GLU A 188 -15.47 -10.00 -6.87
CA GLU A 188 -15.21 -8.71 -6.21
C GLU A 188 -16.45 -8.14 -5.53
N PHE A 189 -17.63 -8.41 -6.08
CA PHE A 189 -18.89 -7.94 -5.50
C PHE A 189 -19.21 -8.72 -4.23
N LEU A 190 -19.48 -8.00 -3.14
CA LEU A 190 -20.13 -8.61 -1.99
C LEU A 190 -21.63 -8.69 -2.28
N GLU A 191 -22.21 -9.87 -2.09
CA GLU A 191 -23.67 -10.03 -2.11
C GLU A 191 -24.37 -9.20 -1.01
N GLN A 192 -23.64 -8.83 0.03
CA GLN A 192 -24.15 -8.08 1.18
C GLN A 192 -23.26 -6.88 1.50
N ARG A 193 -23.89 -5.78 1.92
CA ARG A 193 -23.17 -4.59 2.40
C ARG A 193 -22.27 -4.97 3.58
N PRO A 194 -21.00 -4.53 3.60
CA PRO A 194 -20.08 -4.87 4.68
C PRO A 194 -20.58 -4.33 6.01
N THR A 195 -20.27 -5.05 7.08
CA THR A 195 -20.53 -4.56 8.43
C THR A 195 -19.44 -3.54 8.80
N PRO A 196 -19.70 -2.62 9.74
CA PRO A 196 -18.63 -1.71 10.23
C PRO A 196 -17.44 -2.45 10.84
N VAL A 197 -17.61 -3.71 11.27
CA VAL A 197 -16.52 -4.57 11.75
C VAL A 197 -15.66 -5.06 10.58
N ASP A 198 -16.26 -5.34 9.42
CA ASP A 198 -15.51 -5.73 8.21
C ASP A 198 -14.71 -4.55 7.67
N GLU A 199 -15.30 -3.35 7.64
CA GLU A 199 -14.59 -2.12 7.28
C GLU A 199 -13.38 -1.87 8.20
N ALA A 200 -13.53 -2.11 9.51
CA ALA A 200 -12.42 -1.99 10.46
C ALA A 200 -11.31 -3.03 10.20
N ARG A 201 -11.66 -4.26 9.82
CA ARG A 201 -10.65 -5.27 9.45
C ARG A 201 -9.86 -4.87 8.21
N TRP A 202 -10.48 -4.18 7.25
CA TRP A 202 -9.78 -3.70 6.07
C TRP A 202 -8.81 -2.57 6.40
N SER A 203 -9.19 -1.63 7.27
CA SER A 203 -8.25 -0.58 7.70
C SER A 203 -7.05 -1.15 8.46
N PHE A 204 -7.25 -2.21 9.25
CA PHE A 204 -6.13 -2.92 9.87
C PHE A 204 -5.23 -3.62 8.86
N ALA A 205 -5.78 -4.10 7.73
CA ALA A 205 -4.95 -4.64 6.65
C ALA A 205 -4.10 -3.55 5.98
N VAL A 206 -4.59 -2.31 5.88
CA VAL A 206 -3.76 -1.17 5.41
C VAL A 206 -2.63 -0.85 6.39
N ILE A 207 -2.90 -0.95 7.69
CA ILE A 207 -1.86 -0.78 8.71
C ILE A 207 -0.80 -1.89 8.55
N GLU A 208 -1.22 -3.16 8.57
CA GLU A 208 -0.32 -4.32 8.49
C GLU A 208 0.51 -4.36 7.19
N ASN A 209 -0.09 -4.10 6.03
CA ASN A 209 0.58 -4.32 4.75
C ASN A 209 1.28 -3.07 4.18
N ALA A 210 1.16 -1.91 4.83
CA ALA A 210 1.75 -0.68 4.32
C ALA A 210 2.27 0.24 5.44
N LEU A 211 1.39 0.70 6.34
CA LEU A 211 1.79 1.74 7.30
C LEU A 211 2.76 1.24 8.38
N TRP A 212 2.73 -0.07 8.70
CA TRP A 212 3.61 -0.67 9.69
C TRP A 212 5.08 -0.52 9.32
N ASP A 213 5.43 -0.67 8.04
CA ASP A 213 6.79 -0.51 7.52
C ASP A 213 7.07 0.93 7.07
N ALA A 214 6.10 1.57 6.39
CA ALA A 214 6.28 2.90 5.82
C ALA A 214 6.54 3.99 6.87
N VAL A 215 5.93 3.90 8.06
CA VAL A 215 6.14 4.91 9.12
C VAL A 215 7.57 4.85 9.67
N PRO A 216 8.10 3.68 10.09
CA PRO A 216 9.52 3.56 10.44
C PRO A 216 10.48 4.01 9.34
N GLU A 217 10.23 3.67 8.07
CA GLU A 217 11.06 4.10 6.94
C GLU A 217 11.05 5.62 6.78
N PHE A 218 9.88 6.25 6.85
CA PHE A 218 9.77 7.70 6.84
C PHE A 218 10.53 8.36 8.00
N MET A 219 10.51 7.76 9.19
CA MET A 219 11.29 8.25 10.32
C MET A 219 12.80 8.15 10.06
N ARG A 220 13.27 7.05 9.43
CA ARG A 220 14.67 6.91 9.02
C ARG A 220 15.07 7.95 7.97
N ASP A 221 14.17 8.28 7.04
CA ASP A 221 14.40 9.37 6.07
C ASP A 221 14.58 10.71 6.79
N LEU A 222 13.77 11.01 7.82
CA LEU A 222 13.93 12.23 8.62
C LEU A 222 15.27 12.26 9.35
N ASP A 223 15.71 11.13 9.90
CA ASP A 223 17.00 11.03 10.59
C ASP A 223 18.17 11.21 9.61
N ALA A 224 18.10 10.60 8.43
CA ALA A 224 19.10 10.74 7.37
C ALA A 224 19.18 12.19 6.84
N ILE A 225 18.05 12.89 6.75
CA ILE A 225 18.02 14.31 6.41
C ILE A 225 18.67 15.13 7.52
N ALA A 226 18.33 14.87 8.79
CA ALA A 226 18.95 15.57 9.91
C ALA A 226 20.48 15.39 9.90
N GLU A 227 20.97 14.17 9.66
CA GLU A 227 22.41 13.90 9.52
C GLU A 227 23.02 14.67 8.34
N ARG A 228 22.40 14.60 7.15
CA ARG A 228 22.88 15.27 5.93
C ARG A 228 23.02 16.79 6.10
N PHE A 229 22.11 17.43 6.82
CA PHE A 229 22.12 18.87 7.06
C PHE A 229 22.79 19.26 8.39
N GLU A 230 23.39 18.29 9.10
CA GLU A 230 24.05 18.47 10.40
C GLU A 230 23.12 19.16 11.42
N LEU A 231 21.88 18.70 11.49
CA LEU A 231 20.86 19.18 12.40
C LEU A 231 20.94 18.38 13.71
N GLU A 232 21.27 19.04 14.80
CA GLU A 232 21.25 18.45 16.13
C GLU A 232 19.80 18.32 16.62
N MET A 233 19.18 17.19 16.30
CA MET A 233 17.78 16.91 16.63
C MET A 233 17.61 16.74 18.15
N PRO A 234 16.79 17.57 18.82
CA PRO A 234 16.44 17.32 20.21
C PRO A 234 15.58 16.04 20.33
N ALA A 235 15.53 15.48 21.54
CA ALA A 235 14.67 14.35 21.81
C ALA A 235 13.21 14.68 21.48
N ARG A 236 12.55 13.81 20.71
CA ARG A 236 11.13 13.97 20.38
C ARG A 236 10.28 13.64 21.60
N GLU A 237 9.40 14.55 22.00
CA GLU A 237 8.43 14.30 23.07
C GLU A 237 7.23 13.47 22.60
N LYS A 238 6.94 13.50 21.29
CA LYS A 238 5.79 12.83 20.66
C LYS A 238 6.20 12.13 19.37
N PRO A 239 5.50 11.06 18.97
CA PRO A 239 5.66 10.49 17.64
C PRO A 239 5.37 11.53 16.56
N ALA A 240 6.22 11.58 15.53
CA ALA A 240 6.03 12.50 14.41
C ALA A 240 4.81 12.14 13.58
N VAL A 241 4.51 10.85 13.47
CA VAL A 241 3.34 10.32 12.76
C VAL A 241 2.49 9.53 13.74
N ARG A 242 1.19 9.82 13.75
CA ARG A 242 0.14 9.10 14.46
C ARG A 242 -0.90 8.64 13.46
N ILE A 243 -1.37 7.40 13.62
CA ILE A 243 -2.50 6.87 12.85
C ILE A 243 -3.70 6.76 13.77
N SER A 244 -4.81 7.35 13.34
CA SER A 244 -6.10 7.35 14.02
C SER A 244 -7.16 6.76 13.08
N SER A 245 -8.34 6.41 13.58
CA SER A 245 -9.42 5.93 12.72
C SER A 245 -10.80 6.33 13.22
N TRP A 246 -11.69 6.64 12.28
CA TRP A 246 -13.12 6.83 12.52
C TRP A 246 -13.95 5.55 12.37
N ILE A 247 -13.37 4.50 11.80
CA ILE A 247 -14.10 3.28 11.44
C ILE A 247 -14.56 2.56 12.71
N GLY A 248 -15.87 2.31 12.82
CA GLY A 248 -16.50 1.76 14.02
C GLY A 248 -16.65 2.75 15.19
N GLY A 249 -16.18 3.99 15.05
CA GLY A 249 -16.34 5.07 16.02
C GLY A 249 -17.38 6.11 15.57
N ASP A 250 -17.25 6.58 14.33
CA ASP A 250 -18.18 7.53 13.72
C ASP A 250 -19.55 6.89 13.52
N ARG A 251 -20.57 7.55 14.07
CA ARG A 251 -21.96 7.10 14.08
C ARG A 251 -22.90 8.15 13.50
N ASP A 252 -22.36 9.25 13.00
CA ASP A 252 -23.17 10.29 12.39
C ASP A 252 -23.87 9.73 11.14
N GLY A 253 -25.20 9.79 11.10
CA GLY A 253 -26.01 9.21 10.03
C GLY A 253 -25.94 7.69 9.84
N ASN A 254 -25.23 6.93 10.70
CA ASN A 254 -25.03 5.48 10.52
C ASN A 254 -25.53 4.65 11.72
N PRO A 255 -26.78 4.15 11.70
CA PRO A 255 -27.35 3.37 12.81
C PRO A 255 -26.66 2.01 13.04
N ASN A 256 -25.86 1.53 12.07
CA ASN A 256 -25.15 0.27 12.19
C ASN A 256 -23.94 0.36 13.14
N VAL A 257 -23.46 1.57 13.46
CA VAL A 257 -22.34 1.79 14.39
C VAL A 257 -22.87 1.93 15.81
N THR A 258 -23.15 0.79 16.43
CA THR A 258 -23.61 0.71 17.82
C THR A 258 -22.45 0.73 18.82
N ALA A 259 -22.72 0.98 20.10
CA ALA A 259 -21.70 0.88 21.17
C ALA A 259 -21.04 -0.52 21.25
N LYS A 260 -21.78 -1.59 20.90
CA LYS A 260 -21.24 -2.96 20.82
C LYS A 260 -20.24 -3.10 19.68
N VAL A 261 -20.53 -2.48 18.53
CA VAL A 261 -19.62 -2.42 17.38
C VAL A 261 -18.35 -1.66 17.72
N THR A 262 -18.45 -0.46 18.31
CA THR A 262 -17.27 0.32 18.73
C THR A 262 -16.39 -0.47 19.70
N ARG A 263 -16.99 -1.11 20.73
CA ARG A 263 -16.24 -1.97 21.66
C ARG A 263 -15.56 -3.12 20.93
N ARG A 264 -16.25 -3.77 19.98
CA ARG A 264 -15.69 -4.89 19.23
C ARG A 264 -14.51 -4.46 18.37
N VAL A 265 -14.62 -3.33 17.67
CA VAL A 265 -13.54 -2.75 16.85
C VAL A 265 -12.32 -2.45 17.72
N MET A 266 -12.49 -1.80 18.88
CA MET A 266 -11.37 -1.53 19.80
C MET A 266 -10.64 -2.79 20.27
N ILE A 267 -11.37 -3.89 20.54
CA ILE A 267 -10.77 -5.17 20.92
C ILE A 267 -9.97 -5.76 19.76
N ILE A 268 -10.52 -5.72 18.54
CA ILE A 268 -9.82 -6.21 17.34
C ILE A 268 -8.57 -5.37 17.08
N SER A 269 -8.61 -4.04 17.24
CA SER A 269 -7.42 -3.19 17.11
C SER A 269 -6.31 -3.58 18.08
N ARG A 270 -6.66 -3.86 19.35
CA ARG A 270 -5.69 -4.30 20.36
C ARG A 270 -5.08 -5.65 20.01
N TRP A 271 -5.90 -6.59 19.55
CA TRP A 271 -5.44 -7.90 19.10
C TRP A 271 -4.50 -7.79 17.90
N GLN A 272 -4.87 -7.00 16.88
CA GLN A 272 -4.02 -6.78 15.70
C GLN A 272 -2.68 -6.14 16.09
N ALA A 273 -2.69 -5.15 16.98
CA ALA A 273 -1.46 -4.53 17.47
C ALA A 273 -0.57 -5.55 18.19
N ALA A 274 -1.15 -6.43 19.02
CA ALA A 274 -0.40 -7.49 19.68
C ALA A 274 0.18 -8.50 18.67
N ASP A 275 -0.58 -8.86 17.63
CA ASP A 275 -0.11 -9.77 16.56
C ASP A 275 1.09 -9.18 15.79
N LEU A 276 1.02 -7.91 15.37
CA LEU A 276 2.11 -7.23 14.67
C LEU A 276 3.35 -7.08 15.55
N ILE A 277 3.18 -6.60 16.79
CA ILE A 277 4.29 -6.47 17.74
C ILE A 277 4.92 -7.83 18.05
N ALA A 278 4.13 -8.91 18.14
CA ALA A 278 4.66 -10.24 18.38
C ALA A 278 5.57 -10.71 17.23
N LYS A 279 5.21 -10.44 15.97
CA LYS A 279 6.04 -10.74 14.79
C LYS A 279 7.37 -9.97 14.84
N ASP A 280 7.33 -8.68 15.14
CA ASP A 280 8.55 -7.86 15.28
C ASP A 280 9.44 -8.35 16.43
N LEU A 281 8.85 -8.69 17.57
CA LEU A 281 9.59 -9.23 18.71
C LEU A 281 10.20 -10.60 18.42
N ASP A 282 9.56 -11.44 17.60
CA ASP A 282 10.14 -12.70 17.15
C ASP A 282 11.38 -12.44 16.27
N ALA A 283 11.30 -11.53 15.30
CA ALA A 283 12.44 -11.18 14.45
C ALA A 283 13.60 -10.59 15.25
N ILE A 284 13.34 -9.60 16.11
CA ILE A 284 14.37 -8.97 16.97
C ILE A 284 14.99 -9.99 17.93
N TYR A 285 14.19 -10.91 18.48
CA TYR A 285 14.70 -11.96 19.36
C TYR A 285 15.68 -12.88 18.64
N GLU A 286 15.39 -13.26 17.39
CA GLU A 286 16.29 -14.06 16.57
C GLU A 286 17.58 -13.30 16.22
N GLU A 287 17.48 -12.02 15.84
CA GLU A 287 18.63 -11.19 15.46
C GLU A 287 19.56 -10.84 16.63
N LEU A 288 19.01 -10.50 17.80
CA LEU A 288 19.79 -10.02 18.96
C LEU A 288 20.42 -11.15 19.79
N SER A 289 21.20 -12.02 19.13
CA SER A 289 22.03 -13.06 19.78
C SER A 289 23.32 -12.51 20.42
N VAL A 290 23.40 -11.19 20.61
CA VAL A 290 24.62 -10.50 21.07
C VAL A 290 24.88 -10.78 22.55
N THR A 291 26.11 -11.13 22.89
CA THR A 291 26.54 -11.44 24.27
C THR A 291 27.24 -10.28 24.97
N ARG A 292 27.73 -9.29 24.20
CA ARG A 292 28.35 -8.08 24.73
C ARG A 292 27.26 -7.10 25.14
N ALA A 293 27.29 -6.67 26.40
CA ALA A 293 26.31 -5.76 26.99
C ALA A 293 27.00 -4.85 28.01
N THR A 294 26.39 -3.70 28.27
CA THR A 294 26.84 -2.79 29.33
C THR A 294 26.67 -3.43 30.71
N PRO A 295 27.40 -2.97 31.74
CA PRO A 295 27.25 -3.50 33.10
C PRO A 295 25.81 -3.43 33.63
N GLU A 296 25.08 -2.37 33.29
CA GLU A 296 23.69 -2.15 33.72
C GLU A 296 22.76 -3.23 33.15
N LEU A 297 22.91 -3.53 31.85
CA LEU A 297 22.12 -4.55 31.16
C LEU A 297 22.45 -5.98 31.66
N ARG A 298 23.71 -6.24 31.99
CA ARG A 298 24.13 -7.52 32.59
C ARG A 298 23.54 -7.71 33.98
N ALA A 299 23.58 -6.68 34.82
CA ALA A 299 22.98 -6.70 36.14
C ALA A 299 21.46 -6.93 36.06
N LEU A 300 20.77 -6.26 35.13
CA LEU A 300 19.32 -6.41 34.91
C LEU A 300 18.92 -7.83 34.51
N THR A 301 19.83 -8.59 33.91
CA THR A 301 19.58 -9.94 33.37
C THR A 301 20.23 -11.05 34.20
N ASN A 302 20.71 -10.74 35.40
CA ASN A 302 21.44 -11.66 36.29
C ASN A 302 22.63 -12.34 35.58
N GLU A 303 23.44 -11.55 34.86
CA GLU A 303 24.60 -12.03 34.09
C GLU A 303 24.23 -13.12 33.06
N ALA A 304 23.03 -13.03 32.47
CA ALA A 304 22.64 -13.93 31.39
C ALA A 304 23.64 -13.85 30.22
N ARG A 305 23.95 -15.02 29.62
CA ARG A 305 24.84 -15.11 28.46
C ARG A 305 24.34 -14.30 27.27
N GLU A 306 23.02 -14.27 27.06
CA GLU A 306 22.34 -13.53 26.00
C GLU A 306 21.40 -12.49 26.63
N PRO A 307 21.93 -11.36 27.10
CA PRO A 307 21.18 -10.42 27.93
C PRO A 307 19.98 -9.78 27.19
N TYR A 308 20.14 -9.44 25.91
CA TYR A 308 19.04 -8.88 25.10
C TYR A 308 17.87 -9.87 24.96
N ARG A 309 18.17 -11.14 24.63
CA ARG A 309 17.16 -12.21 24.57
C ARG A 309 16.51 -12.48 25.92
N ALA A 310 17.27 -12.38 27.02
CA ALA A 310 16.73 -12.54 28.37
C ALA A 310 15.67 -11.48 28.71
N ILE A 311 15.85 -10.23 28.23
CA ILE A 311 14.84 -9.16 28.37
C ILE A 311 13.66 -9.34 27.40
N LEU A 312 13.95 -9.67 26.14
CA LEU A 312 12.92 -9.75 25.11
C LEU A 312 11.96 -10.91 25.33
N ARG A 313 12.44 -12.06 25.83
CA ARG A 313 11.64 -13.27 26.04
C ARG A 313 10.36 -13.01 26.87
N PRO A 314 10.41 -12.46 28.10
CA PRO A 314 9.20 -12.22 28.88
C PRO A 314 8.25 -11.20 28.23
N ILE A 315 8.78 -10.20 27.50
CA ILE A 315 7.97 -9.22 26.77
C ILE A 315 7.20 -9.93 25.65
N ARG A 316 7.92 -10.66 24.80
CA ARG A 316 7.38 -11.44 23.70
C ARG A 316 6.33 -12.44 24.16
N ASP A 317 6.63 -13.22 25.20
CA ASP A 317 5.70 -14.20 25.75
C ASP A 317 4.47 -13.55 26.41
N THR A 318 4.58 -12.29 26.86
CA THR A 318 3.44 -11.53 27.38
C THR A 318 2.56 -10.99 26.27
N VAL A 319 3.15 -10.47 25.18
CA VAL A 319 2.40 -10.01 24.00
C VAL A 319 1.65 -11.17 23.35
N LYS A 320 2.29 -12.34 23.19
CA LYS A 320 1.66 -13.55 22.63
C LYS A 320 0.49 -14.10 23.46
N ARG A 321 0.35 -13.69 24.73
CA ARG A 321 -0.75 -14.11 25.61
C ARG A 321 -1.96 -13.18 25.57
N GLN A 322 -1.84 -11.99 24.98
CA GLN A 322 -2.94 -11.02 24.83
C GLN A 322 -3.89 -11.43 23.71
#